data_AF-A0A2N5KN56-F1
#
_entry.id   AF-A0A2N5KN56-F1
#
_cell.length_a   1.000
_cell.length_b   1.000
_cell.length_c   1.000
_cell.angle_alpha   90.00
_cell.angle_beta   90.00
_cell.angle_gamma   90.00
#
_symmetry.space_group_name_H-M   'P 1'
#
loop_
_entity.id
_entity.type
_entity.pdbx_description
1 polymer ?
#
loop_
_entity_poly.entity_id
_entity_poly.type
_entity_poly.pdbx_seq_one_letter_code
_entity_poly.pdbx_strand_id
1 'polypeptide(L)'
;MERPGYTLSVSSDGGTERPQAARLEVRLPSGRRWRARLHTPESVRAILDEWSRWGERRGEHSGLYFWAPGVIVVREISREGVVALVEDLIAEGELELAFVPVEEGGSAA
;
A
#
# COMPACT_ATOMS: atom_id res chain seq x y z
N MET A 1 1.34 3.62 -15.39
CA MET A 1 2.08 4.76 -15.95
C MET A 1 3.54 4.39 -16.11
N GLU A 2 4.16 4.81 -17.20
CA GLU A 2 5.58 4.56 -17.45
C GLU A 2 6.41 5.77 -16.99
N ARG A 3 7.56 5.50 -16.38
CA ARG A 3 8.52 6.50 -15.91
C ARG A 3 9.93 6.05 -16.29
N PRO A 4 10.91 6.96 -16.44
CA PRO A 4 12.30 6.58 -16.59
C PRO A 4 12.72 5.71 -15.39
N GLY A 5 13.02 4.44 -15.64
CA GLY A 5 13.50 3.51 -14.61
C GLY A 5 12.43 2.73 -13.85
N TYR A 6 11.12 2.86 -14.13
CA TYR A 6 10.09 1.94 -13.61
C TYR A 6 8.71 2.09 -14.30
N THR A 7 7.85 1.09 -14.12
CA THR A 7 6.41 1.18 -14.41
C THR A 7 5.64 1.16 -13.09
N LEU A 8 4.63 2.02 -12.96
CA LEU A 8 3.78 2.11 -11.76
C LEU A 8 2.31 1.87 -12.13
N SER A 9 1.68 0.93 -11.46
CA SER A 9 0.24 0.65 -11.54
C SER A 9 -0.43 0.99 -10.22
N VAL A 10 -1.59 1.62 -10.29
CA VAL A 10 -2.37 2.04 -9.12
C VAL A 10 -3.80 1.53 -9.30
N SER A 11 -4.35 0.88 -8.27
CA SER A 11 -5.77 0.53 -8.21
C SER A 11 -6.35 0.97 -6.86
N SER A 12 -7.38 1.81 -6.89
CA SER A 12 -8.13 2.22 -5.70
C SER A 12 -9.44 1.46 -5.62
N ASP A 13 -9.84 1.08 -4.40
CA ASP A 13 -11.12 0.42 -4.19
C ASP A 13 -12.24 1.49 -4.30
N GLY A 14 -13.04 1.42 -5.37
CA GLY A 14 -14.18 2.30 -5.63
C GLY A 14 -13.80 3.68 -6.19
N GLY A 15 -14.44 4.09 -7.29
CA GLY A 15 -14.24 5.34 -8.03
C GLY A 15 -14.63 6.62 -7.27
N THR A 16 -14.21 6.72 -6.02
CA THR A 16 -14.34 7.90 -5.18
C THR A 16 -13.37 8.97 -5.64
N GLU A 17 -13.80 10.24 -5.60
CA GLU A 17 -12.91 11.38 -5.90
C GLU A 17 -11.74 11.49 -4.90
N ARG A 18 -11.89 10.88 -3.71
CA ARG A 18 -10.87 10.85 -2.65
C ARG A 18 -10.76 9.44 -2.05
N PRO A 19 -9.97 8.54 -2.67
CA PRO A 19 -9.79 7.20 -2.16
C PRO A 19 -9.06 7.22 -0.82
N GLN A 20 -9.50 6.36 0.09
CA GLN A 20 -8.93 6.17 1.44
C GLN A 20 -7.95 4.99 1.52
N ALA A 21 -7.95 4.14 0.49
CA ALA A 21 -7.02 3.04 0.31
C ALA A 21 -6.75 2.80 -1.18
N ALA A 22 -5.52 2.39 -1.50
CA ALA A 22 -5.12 2.00 -2.85
C ALA A 22 -4.06 0.89 -2.81
N ARG A 23 -3.94 0.14 -3.91
CA ARG A 23 -2.86 -0.81 -4.16
C ARG A 23 -1.93 -0.25 -5.21
N LEU A 24 -0.64 -0.40 -4.96
CA LEU A 24 0.44 -0.03 -5.86
C LEU A 24 1.18 -1.27 -6.31
N GLU A 25 1.59 -1.28 -7.58
CA GLU A 25 2.61 -2.18 -8.09
C GLU A 25 3.67 -1.37 -8.84
N VAL A 26 4.93 -1.57 -8.45
CA VAL A 26 6.11 -1.00 -9.11
C VAL A 26 6.86 -2.13 -9.81
N ARG A 27 7.13 -1.97 -11.11
CA ARG A 27 7.98 -2.86 -11.89
C ARG A 27 9.26 -2.15 -12.28
N LEU A 28 10.39 -2.67 -11.85
CA LEU A 28 11.71 -2.16 -12.21
C LEU A 28 12.16 -2.73 -13.57
N PRO A 29 13.17 -2.12 -14.25
CA PRO A 29 13.67 -2.58 -15.55
C PRO A 29 14.27 -4.00 -15.47
N SER A 30 14.70 -4.42 -14.29
CA SER A 30 15.16 -5.79 -14.02
C SER A 30 14.05 -6.83 -14.08
N GLY A 31 12.78 -6.43 -14.23
CA GLY A 31 11.61 -7.31 -14.20
C GLY A 31 11.08 -7.57 -12.79
N ARG A 32 11.85 -7.22 -11.74
CA ARG A 32 11.41 -7.34 -10.33
C ARG A 32 10.17 -6.48 -10.10
N ARG A 33 9.20 -7.06 -9.38
CA ARG A 33 7.94 -6.42 -9.04
C ARG A 33 7.78 -6.29 -7.54
N TRP A 34 7.23 -5.16 -7.13
CA TRP A 34 7.02 -4.78 -5.75
C TRP A 34 5.60 -4.27 -5.57
N ARG A 35 4.93 -4.63 -4.48
CA ARG A 35 3.58 -4.15 -4.18
C ARG A 35 3.52 -3.47 -2.82
N ALA A 36 2.64 -2.47 -2.73
CA ALA A 36 2.28 -1.83 -1.47
C ALA A 36 0.79 -1.54 -1.44
N ARG A 37 0.28 -1.30 -0.24
CA ARG A 37 -1.04 -0.74 0.03
C ARG A 37 -0.86 0.64 0.64
N LEU A 38 -1.54 1.63 0.09
CA LEU A 38 -1.66 2.94 0.68
C LEU A 38 -2.90 3.00 1.54
N HIS A 39 -2.77 3.65 2.68
CA HIS A 39 -3.87 4.03 3.55
C HIS A 39 -3.72 5.50 3.96
N THR A 40 -4.83 6.20 4.20
CA THR A 40 -4.79 7.49 4.88
C THR A 40 -4.92 7.30 6.40
N PRO A 41 -4.53 8.28 7.22
CA PRO A 41 -4.73 8.22 8.67
C PRO A 41 -6.20 7.97 9.06
N GLU A 42 -7.14 8.54 8.32
CA GLU A 42 -8.58 8.34 8.54
C GLU A 42 -8.99 6.89 8.29
N SER A 43 -8.42 6.26 7.26
CA SER A 43 -8.75 4.88 6.92
C SER A 43 -8.13 3.88 7.91
N VAL A 44 -6.91 4.14 8.38
CA VAL A 44 -6.31 3.36 9.47
C VAL A 44 -7.13 3.52 10.75
N ARG A 45 -7.55 4.74 11.09
CA ARG A 45 -8.40 4.98 12.26
C ARG A 45 -9.71 4.22 12.19
N ALA A 46 -10.38 4.24 11.04
CA ALA A 46 -11.63 3.50 10.84
C ALA A 46 -11.44 1.98 11.03
N ILE A 47 -10.33 1.43 10.54
CA ILE A 47 -9.97 0.01 10.74
C ILE A 47 -9.75 -0.29 12.23
N LEU A 48 -9.00 0.55 12.95
CA LEU A 48 -8.74 0.37 14.37
C LEU A 48 -10.02 0.47 15.21
N ASP A 49 -10.88 1.44 14.90
CA ASP A 49 -12.18 1.60 15.57
C ASP A 49 -13.08 0.38 15.33
N GLU A 50 -13.07 -0.19 14.11
CA GLU A 50 -13.79 -1.42 13.79
C GLU A 50 -13.24 -2.62 14.57
N TRP A 51 -11.92 -2.78 14.61
CA TRP A 51 -11.26 -3.85 15.37
C TRP A 51 -11.53 -3.74 16.86
N SER A 52 -11.48 -2.53 17.44
CA SER A 52 -11.85 -2.33 18.85
C SER A 52 -13.25 -2.84 19.15
N ARG A 53 -14.22 -2.58 18.26
CA ARG A 53 -15.60 -3.08 18.39
C ARG A 53 -15.71 -4.58 18.22
N TRP A 54 -14.80 -5.24 17.50
CA TRP A 54 -14.74 -6.70 17.42
C TRP A 54 -14.10 -7.30 18.66
N GLY A 55 -13.04 -6.68 19.19
CA GLY A 55 -12.42 -7.09 20.45
C GLY A 55 -13.42 -7.14 21.60
N GLU A 56 -14.25 -6.11 21.73
CA GLU A 56 -15.33 -6.05 22.74
C GLU A 56 -16.41 -7.14 22.57
N ARG A 57 -16.69 -7.55 21.32
CA ARG A 57 -17.81 -8.46 21.00
C ARG A 57 -17.42 -9.92 20.81
N ARG A 58 -16.18 -10.19 20.37
CA ARG A 58 -15.72 -11.49 19.86
C ARG A 58 -14.37 -11.93 20.42
N GLY A 59 -13.66 -11.06 21.14
CA GLY A 59 -12.31 -11.35 21.64
C GLY A 59 -11.25 -11.41 20.53
N GLU A 60 -11.55 -10.92 19.34
CA GLU A 60 -10.66 -10.88 18.17
C GLU A 60 -10.18 -9.44 17.93
N HIS A 61 -8.86 -9.23 17.85
CA HIS A 61 -8.20 -7.94 17.59
C HIS A 61 -8.55 -6.80 18.59
N SER A 62 -7.55 -6.25 19.30
CA SER A 62 -7.79 -5.25 20.35
C SER A 62 -8.03 -3.82 19.84
N GLY A 63 -7.78 -3.54 18.55
CA GLY A 63 -7.78 -2.17 18.01
C GLY A 63 -6.62 -1.29 18.51
N LEU A 64 -5.67 -1.82 19.29
CA LEU A 64 -4.56 -1.04 19.85
C LEU A 64 -3.46 -0.72 18.84
N TYR A 65 -3.32 -1.53 17.80
CA TYR A 65 -2.27 -1.39 16.80
C TYR A 65 -2.75 -1.82 15.42
N PHE A 66 -2.17 -1.17 14.40
CA PHE A 66 -2.29 -1.58 13.00
C PHE A 66 -0.90 -2.02 12.54
N TRP A 67 -0.74 -3.30 12.22
CA TRP A 67 0.51 -3.83 11.68
C TRP A 67 0.24 -4.64 10.43
N ALA A 68 0.86 -4.24 9.32
CA ALA A 68 0.70 -4.89 8.04
C ALA A 68 1.94 -4.66 7.15
N PRO A 69 2.63 -5.72 6.69
CA PRO A 69 3.72 -5.58 5.74
C PRO A 69 3.27 -4.91 4.43
N GLY A 70 4.13 -4.05 3.89
CA GLY A 70 3.85 -3.33 2.64
C GLY A 70 2.70 -2.33 2.75
N VAL A 71 2.36 -1.86 3.95
CA VAL A 71 1.40 -0.75 4.12
C VAL A 71 2.15 0.55 4.39
N ILE A 72 1.83 1.57 3.61
CA ILE A 72 2.37 2.93 3.75
C ILE A 72 1.19 3.86 4.06
N VAL A 73 1.33 4.67 5.11
CA VAL A 73 0.33 5.68 5.47
C VAL A 73 0.69 7.01 4.82
N VAL A 74 -0.19 7.53 3.98
CA VAL A 74 -0.01 8.79 3.24
C VAL A 74 -1.06 9.80 3.63
N ARG A 75 -0.74 11.09 3.55
CA ARG A 75 -1.71 12.16 3.90
C ARG A 75 -2.96 12.12 3.04
N GLU A 76 -2.78 11.92 1.74
CA GLU A 76 -3.86 11.82 0.76
C GLU A 76 -3.41 10.91 -0.39
N ILE A 77 -4.37 10.26 -1.05
CA ILE A 77 -4.12 9.42 -2.22
C ILE A 77 -4.49 10.22 -3.47
N SER A 78 -3.47 10.76 -4.13
CA SER A 78 -3.57 11.45 -5.42
C SER A 78 -2.58 10.84 -6.40
N ARG A 79 -2.83 10.98 -7.70
CA ARG A 79 -1.94 10.44 -8.73
C ARG A 79 -0.53 11.02 -8.58
N GLU A 80 -0.44 12.33 -8.39
CA GLU A 80 0.81 13.07 -8.23
C GLU A 80 1.52 12.68 -6.93
N GLY A 81 0.77 12.55 -5.83
CA GLY A 81 1.31 12.15 -4.53
C GLY A 81 1.87 10.72 -4.54
N VAL A 82 1.19 9.77 -5.19
CA VAL A 82 1.69 8.40 -5.34
C VAL A 82 2.98 8.36 -6.15
N VAL A 83 3.07 9.15 -7.22
CA VAL A 83 4.30 9.24 -8.02
C VAL A 83 5.45 9.80 -7.20
N ALA A 84 5.22 10.92 -6.52
CA ALA A 84 6.22 11.55 -5.67
C ALA A 84 6.71 10.60 -4.57
N LEU A 85 5.79 9.86 -3.92
CA LEU A 85 6.14 8.82 -2.94
C LEU A 85 7.08 7.77 -3.52
N VAL A 86 6.78 7.23 -4.70
CA VAL A 86 7.61 6.18 -5.31
C VAL A 86 8.98 6.73 -5.72
N GLU A 87 9.04 7.94 -6.26
CA GLU A 87 10.29 8.60 -6.62
C GLU A 87 11.17 8.87 -5.40
N ASP A 88 10.57 9.32 -4.30
CA ASP A 88 11.24 9.55 -3.00
C ASP A 88 11.83 8.25 -2.45
N LEU A 89 11.03 7.18 -2.36
CA LEU A 89 11.50 5.87 -1.89
C LEU A 89 12.59 5.25 -2.77
N ILE A 90 12.57 5.51 -4.08
CA ILE A 90 13.64 5.08 -4.99
C ILE A 90 14.91 5.89 -4.74
N ALA A 91 14.79 7.21 -4.58
CA ALA A 91 15.93 8.10 -4.34
C ALA A 91 16.63 7.78 -3.02
N GLU A 92 15.88 7.47 -1.97
CA GLU A 92 16.39 7.09 -0.65
C GLU A 92 16.82 5.61 -0.56
N GLY A 93 16.55 4.80 -1.60
CA GLY A 93 16.86 3.36 -1.59
C GLY A 93 15.97 2.52 -0.67
N GLU A 94 14.81 3.04 -0.27
CA GLU A 94 13.89 2.44 0.70
C GLU A 94 12.76 1.63 0.05
N LEU A 95 12.68 1.59 -1.28
CA LEU A 95 11.61 0.88 -1.99
C LEU A 95 11.45 -0.58 -1.52
N GLU A 96 12.55 -1.32 -1.39
CA GLU A 96 12.54 -2.74 -0.99
C GLU A 96 12.19 -2.95 0.50
N LEU A 97 12.31 -1.90 1.32
CA LEU A 97 11.92 -1.92 2.73
C LEU A 97 10.43 -1.60 2.90
N ALA A 98 9.94 -0.64 2.11
CA ALA A 98 8.57 -0.16 2.20
C ALA A 98 7.56 -1.07 1.46
N PHE A 99 8.00 -1.74 0.39
CA PHE A 99 7.15 -2.60 -0.44
C PHE A 99 7.42 -4.08 -0.15
N VAL A 100 6.48 -4.94 -0.48
CA VAL A 100 6.68 -6.40 -0.45
C VAL A 100 6.94 -6.91 -1.87
N PRO A 101 7.86 -7.87 -2.06
CA PRO A 101 8.13 -8.42 -3.38
C PRO A 101 6.89 -9.17 -3.89
N VAL A 102 6.64 -9.07 -5.19
CA VAL A 102 5.67 -9.92 -5.89
C VAL A 102 6.44 -11.11 -6.44
N GLU A 103 6.32 -12.26 -5.79
CA GLU A 103 6.85 -13.50 -6.34
C GLU A 103 6.17 -13.79 -7.68
N GLU A 104 6.96 -14.15 -8.70
CA GLU A 104 6.38 -14.78 -9.88
C GLU A 104 5.79 -16.10 -9.42
N GLY A 105 4.48 -16.26 -9.59
CA GLY A 105 3.83 -17.52 -9.31
C GLY A 105 4.53 -18.62 -10.09
N GLY A 106 5.34 -19.41 -9.41
CA GLY A 106 5.59 -20.77 -9.83
C GLY A 106 4.23 -21.42 -9.89
N SER A 107 3.76 -21.76 -11.09
CA SER A 107 2.75 -22.78 -11.25
C SER A 107 3.29 -24.00 -10.51
N ALA A 108 2.76 -24.27 -9.32
CA ALA A 108 2.88 -25.58 -8.73
C ALA A 108 2.22 -26.55 -9.72
N ALA A 109 3.06 -27.32 -10.40
CA ALA A 109 2.65 -28.45 -11.22
C ALA A 109 1.98 -29.52 -10.36
#